data_AF-A0A183GUA0-F1
#
_entry.id   AF-A0A183GUA0-F1
#
_cell.length_a   1.000
_cell.length_b   1.000
_cell.length_c   1.000
_cell.angle_alpha   90.00
_cell.angle_beta   90.00
_cell.angle_gamma   90.00
#
_symmetry.space_group_name_H-M   'P 1'
#
loop_
_entity.id
_entity.type
_entity.pdbx_description
1 polymer ?
#
loop_
_entity_poly.entity_id
_entity_poly.type
_entity_poly.pdbx_seq_one_letter_code
_entity_poly.pdbx_strand_id
1 'polypeptide(L)'
;MVATPMWEELVGNKTCPWGRVVGTAAHEIGHALGFFHSQSRVDRDTAIRIIVANIQPDFVDQFDKESATTNYNYGMPYDYGSIMQYGATRQVLSYIS
;
A
#
# COMPACT_ATOMS: atom_id res chain seq x y z
N MET A 1 -41.01 -12.09 18.82
CA MET A 1 -39.66 -11.52 19.00
C MET A 1 -38.72 -12.34 18.13
N VAL A 2 -38.29 -11.79 16.99
CA VAL A 2 -37.35 -12.48 16.10
C VAL A 2 -35.96 -12.02 16.50
N ALA A 3 -35.10 -12.95 16.91
CA ALA A 3 -33.70 -12.65 17.16
C ALA A 3 -33.01 -12.41 15.81
N THR A 4 -32.53 -11.19 15.58
CA THR A 4 -31.64 -10.88 14.47
C THR A 4 -30.30 -11.58 14.70
N PRO A 5 -29.70 -12.21 13.67
CA PRO A 5 -28.49 -12.97 13.86
C PRO A 5 -27.27 -12.03 14.04
N MET A 6 -26.38 -12.42 14.96
CA MET A 6 -25.21 -11.67 15.46
C MET A 6 -24.21 -11.16 14.39
N TRP A 7 -24.38 -11.56 13.12
CA TRP A 7 -23.48 -11.17 12.04
C TRP A 7 -23.85 -9.84 11.37
N GLU A 8 -25.05 -9.28 11.59
CA GLU A 8 -25.38 -7.93 11.10
C GLU A 8 -24.78 -6.79 11.95
N GLU A 9 -24.38 -7.04 13.21
CA GLU A 9 -23.76 -6.00 14.07
C GLU A 9 -22.26 -5.77 13.83
N LEU A 10 -21.59 -6.65 13.08
CA LEU A 10 -20.14 -6.56 12.84
C LEU A 10 -19.78 -5.63 11.67
N VAL A 11 -20.75 -5.20 10.86
CA VAL A 11 -20.52 -4.32 9.70
C VAL A 11 -21.08 -2.91 9.92
N GLY A 12 -21.42 -2.55 11.16
CA GLY A 12 -21.90 -1.22 11.52
C GLY A 12 -20.77 -0.21 11.56
N ASN A 13 -20.45 0.44 10.45
CA ASN A 13 -19.74 1.73 10.34
C ASN A 13 -18.62 1.97 11.40
N LYS A 14 -17.78 0.97 11.66
CA LYS A 14 -16.65 1.11 12.59
C LYS A 14 -15.44 1.53 11.77
N THR A 15 -15.17 2.83 11.71
CA THR A 15 -13.79 3.25 11.56
C THR A 15 -13.05 2.70 12.77
N CYS A 16 -12.38 1.55 12.61
CA CYS A 16 -11.59 0.93 13.67
C CYS A 16 -10.46 1.91 14.00
N PRO A 17 -10.46 2.57 15.18
CA PRO A 17 -9.43 3.56 15.51
C PRO A 17 -8.04 2.90 15.51
N TRP A 18 -8.01 1.62 15.86
CA TRP A 18 -6.83 0.77 15.89
C TRP A 18 -6.46 0.16 14.53
N GLY A 19 -7.37 0.15 13.55
CA GLY A 19 -7.09 -0.39 12.22
C GLY A 19 -5.91 0.32 11.55
N ARG A 20 -5.79 1.64 11.78
CA ARG A 20 -4.63 2.43 11.37
C ARG A 20 -3.36 2.00 12.12
N VAL A 21 -3.44 1.84 13.44
CA VAL A 21 -2.28 1.51 14.28
C VAL A 21 -1.73 0.11 13.97
N VAL A 22 -2.61 -0.88 13.79
CA VAL A 22 -2.24 -2.23 13.41
C VAL A 22 -1.64 -2.25 11.99
N GLY A 23 -2.24 -1.51 11.06
CA GLY A 23 -1.71 -1.37 9.70
C GLY A 23 -0.31 -0.76 9.69
N THR A 24 -0.10 0.33 10.44
CA THR A 24 1.23 0.96 10.58
C THR A 24 2.23 0.00 11.23
N ALA A 25 1.88 -0.66 12.33
CA ALA A 25 2.80 -1.60 12.98
C ALA A 25 3.22 -2.73 12.03
N ALA A 26 2.29 -3.29 11.26
CA ALA A 26 2.59 -4.32 10.28
C ALA A 26 3.42 -3.80 9.09
N HIS A 27 3.22 -2.55 8.65
CA HIS A 27 4.07 -1.88 7.67
C HIS A 27 5.52 -1.76 8.15
N GLU A 28 5.74 -1.26 9.37
CA GLU A 28 7.08 -1.11 9.93
C GLU A 28 7.77 -2.45 10.21
N ILE A 29 7.01 -3.48 10.62
CA ILE A 29 7.52 -4.85 10.72
C ILE A 29 7.95 -5.36 9.34
N GLY A 30 7.20 -5.03 8.28
CA GLY A 30 7.59 -5.33 6.91
C GLY A 30 8.97 -4.75 6.57
N HIS A 31 9.20 -3.47 6.88
CA HIS A 31 10.52 -2.86 6.72
C HIS A 31 11.61 -3.56 7.53
N ALA A 32 11.33 -3.92 8.79
CA ALA A 32 12.27 -4.64 9.63
C ALA A 32 12.66 -6.04 9.08
N LEU A 33 11.75 -6.68 8.35
CA LEU A 33 11.99 -7.95 7.65
C LEU A 33 12.73 -7.78 6.31
N GLY A 34 12.96 -6.54 5.87
CA GLY A 34 13.65 -6.23 4.63
C GLY A 34 12.73 -5.96 3.43
N PHE A 35 11.43 -5.77 3.66
CA PHE A 35 10.53 -5.34 2.58
C PHE A 35 10.66 -3.85 2.32
N PHE A 36 10.81 -3.51 1.04
CA PHE A 36 10.75 -2.14 0.55
C PHE A 36 9.32 -1.79 0.13
N HIS A 37 9.09 -0.50 -0.13
CA HIS A 37 7.80 -0.06 -0.63
C HIS A 37 7.44 -0.73 -1.96
N SER A 38 6.18 -1.10 -2.11
CA SER A 38 5.70 -1.76 -3.33
C SER A 38 5.81 -0.82 -4.55
N GLN A 39 5.60 0.49 -4.37
CA GLN A 39 5.82 1.48 -5.44
C GLN A 39 7.30 1.69 -5.80
N SER A 40 8.24 1.09 -5.10
CA SER A 40 9.66 1.15 -5.45
C SER A 40 10.11 -0.11 -6.20
N ARG A 41 9.21 -1.06 -6.49
CA ARG A 41 9.54 -2.23 -7.30
C ARG A 41 10.04 -1.84 -8.69
N VAL A 42 10.98 -2.63 -9.22
CA VAL A 42 11.53 -2.48 -10.57
C VAL A 42 10.47 -2.55 -11.67
N ASP A 43 9.44 -3.35 -11.47
CA ASP A 43 8.38 -3.65 -12.44
C ASP A 43 7.12 -2.78 -12.25
N ARG A 44 7.15 -1.82 -11.32
CA ARG A 44 5.97 -1.00 -10.98
C ARG A 44 5.35 -0.30 -12.19
N ASP A 45 6.15 0.09 -13.19
CA ASP A 45 5.68 0.89 -14.32
C ASP A 45 4.74 0.09 -15.25
N THR A 46 4.63 -1.23 -15.04
CA THR A 46 3.65 -2.10 -15.69
C THR A 46 2.28 -2.06 -15.00
N ALA A 47 2.20 -1.60 -13.76
CA ALA A 47 1.01 -1.66 -12.91
C ALA A 47 0.54 -0.26 -12.47
N ILE A 48 1.46 0.64 -12.16
CA ILE A 48 1.19 2.00 -11.70
C ILE A 48 2.01 3.03 -12.48
N ARG A 49 1.44 4.22 -12.63
CA ARG A 49 2.11 5.40 -13.15
C ARG A 49 2.23 6.46 -12.06
N ILE A 50 3.43 6.98 -11.88
CA ILE A 50 3.72 8.04 -10.93
C ILE A 50 3.56 9.40 -11.63
N ILE A 51 2.66 10.24 -11.10
CA ILE A 51 2.39 11.58 -11.60
C ILE A 51 3.30 12.56 -10.84
N VAL A 52 4.55 12.68 -11.31
CA VAL A 52 5.59 13.51 -10.67
C VAL A 52 5.14 14.97 -10.47
N ALA A 53 4.29 15.49 -11.35
CA ALA A 53 3.73 16.85 -11.24
C ALA A 53 2.91 17.09 -9.96
N ASN A 54 2.38 16.03 -9.34
CA ASN A 54 1.60 16.11 -8.11
C ASN A 54 2.42 15.79 -6.86
N ILE A 55 3.73 15.55 -7.02
CA ILE A 55 4.65 15.25 -5.92
C ILE A 55 5.28 16.57 -5.47
N GLN A 56 5.32 16.79 -4.16
CA GLN A 56 6.09 17.89 -3.59
C GLN A 56 7.58 17.65 -3.93
N PRO A 57 8.32 18.66 -4.45
CA PRO A 57 9.69 18.48 -4.95
C PRO A 57 10.64 17.76 -3.98
N ASP A 58 10.48 18.01 -2.69
CA ASP A 58 11.32 17.42 -1.63
C ASP A 58 11.04 15.93 -1.36
N PHE A 59 10.03 15.34 -2.01
CA PHE A 59 9.62 13.95 -1.82
C PHE A 59 9.71 13.11 -3.11
N VAL A 60 10.26 13.66 -4.20
CA VAL A 60 10.34 12.96 -5.49
C VAL A 60 11.22 11.71 -5.41
N ASP A 61 12.30 11.77 -4.63
CA ASP A 61 13.23 10.67 -4.35
C ASP A 61 12.57 9.48 -3.66
N GLN A 62 11.51 9.70 -2.87
CA GLN A 62 10.74 8.62 -2.23
C GLN A 62 10.01 7.70 -3.23
N PHE A 63 9.91 8.14 -4.49
CA PHE A 63 9.32 7.41 -5.59
C PHE A 63 10.38 6.82 -6.52
N ASP A 64 11.65 6.79 -6.15
CA ASP A 64 12.67 6.10 -6.93
C ASP A 64 12.47 4.58 -6.91
N LYS A 65 12.97 3.93 -7.98
CA LYS A 65 12.94 2.47 -8.09
C LYS A 65 14.12 1.89 -7.33
N GLU A 66 13.83 0.87 -6.54
CA GLU A 66 14.83 -0.01 -5.96
C GLU A 66 15.41 -0.93 -7.05
N SER A 67 16.60 -1.45 -6.80
CA SER A 67 17.25 -2.42 -7.69
C SER A 67 16.56 -3.79 -7.63
N ALA A 68 16.69 -4.60 -8.69
CA ALA A 68 16.19 -5.97 -8.68
C ALA A 68 16.90 -6.85 -7.62
N THR A 69 18.09 -6.43 -7.16
CA THR A 69 18.83 -7.10 -6.08
C THR A 69 18.32 -6.76 -4.69
N THR A 70 17.72 -5.58 -4.49
CA THR A 70 17.19 -5.11 -3.20
C THR A 70 15.70 -5.35 -3.07
N ASN A 71 14.95 -5.28 -4.17
CA ASN A 71 13.49 -5.42 -4.19
C ASN A 71 13.07 -6.38 -5.32
N TYR A 72 13.45 -7.65 -5.17
CA TYR A 72 13.04 -8.71 -6.07
C TYR A 72 11.60 -9.14 -5.76
N ASN A 73 10.77 -9.25 -6.79
CA ASN A 73 9.35 -9.60 -6.64
C ASN A 73 9.10 -11.12 -6.53
N TYR A 74 10.13 -11.97 -6.57
CA TYR A 74 10.02 -13.44 -6.55
C TYR A 74 9.06 -14.02 -7.60
N GLY A 75 8.84 -13.30 -8.71
CA GLY A 75 7.86 -13.67 -9.74
C GLY A 75 6.40 -13.44 -9.36
N MET A 76 6.13 -12.78 -8.23
CA MET A 76 4.79 -12.45 -7.79
C MET A 76 4.23 -11.22 -8.54
N PRO A 77 2.94 -11.25 -8.90
CA PRO A 77 2.29 -10.09 -9.52
C PRO A 77 2.32 -8.87 -8.59
N TYR A 78 2.08 -7.68 -9.16
CA TYR A 78 1.99 -6.46 -8.39
C TYR A 78 0.73 -6.46 -7.53
N ASP A 79 0.86 -6.24 -6.21
CA ASP A 79 -0.27 -6.17 -5.29
C ASP A 79 -0.62 -4.72 -4.97
N TYR A 80 -1.75 -4.26 -5.52
CA TYR A 80 -2.27 -2.91 -5.30
C TYR A 80 -2.78 -2.68 -3.86
N GLY A 81 -3.13 -3.75 -3.14
CA GLY A 81 -3.61 -3.73 -1.76
C GLY A 81 -2.50 -3.98 -0.73
N SER A 82 -1.24 -4.06 -1.17
CA SER A 82 -0.10 -4.33 -0.31
C SER A 82 -0.03 -3.33 0.84
N ILE A 83 0.22 -3.83 2.04
CA ILE A 83 0.45 -2.99 3.22
C ILE A 83 1.70 -2.11 3.07
N MET A 84 2.63 -2.52 2.19
CA MET A 84 3.86 -1.78 1.85
C MET A 84 3.67 -0.79 0.69
N GLN A 85 2.48 -0.72 0.11
CA GLN A 85 2.13 0.32 -0.84
C GLN A 85 1.94 1.63 -0.09
N TYR A 86 2.55 2.72 -0.56
CA TYR A 86 2.17 4.05 -0.07
C TYR A 86 0.66 4.22 -0.20
N GLY A 87 0.02 4.55 0.93
CA GLY A 87 -1.42 4.73 0.98
C GLY A 87 -1.86 5.62 -0.17
N ALA A 88 -2.86 5.18 -0.93
CA ALA A 88 -3.40 5.88 -2.09
C ALA A 88 -4.07 7.23 -1.73
N THR A 89 -3.72 7.82 -0.59
CA THR A 89 -4.00 9.21 -0.27
C THR A 89 -3.24 10.10 -1.22
N ARG A 90 -4.02 10.75 -2.11
CA ARG A 90 -3.67 11.81 -3.06
C ARG A 90 -3.03 11.32 -4.35
N GLN A 91 -3.81 11.38 -5.43
CA GLN A 91 -3.54 12.01 -6.75
C GLN A 91 -2.15 11.84 -7.43
N VAL A 92 -1.24 11.05 -6.87
CA VAL A 92 0.16 10.89 -7.25
C VAL A 92 0.35 9.59 -8.02
N LEU A 93 -0.54 8.62 -7.83
CA LEU A 93 -0.50 7.31 -8.49
C LEU A 93 -1.73 7.13 -9.37
N SER A 94 -1.51 6.62 -10.59
CA SER A 94 -2.56 6.17 -11.51
C SER A 94 -2.37 4.69 -11.80
N TYR A 95 -3.42 3.89 -11.68
CA TYR A 95 -3.38 2.47 -12.03
C TYR A 95 -3.47 2.29 -13.55
N ILE A 96 -2.71 1.34 -14.09
CA ILE A 96 -2.72 0.98 -15.50
C ILE A 96 -3.59 -0.29 -15.62
N SER A 97 -4.67 -0.25 -16.41
CA SER A 97 -5.55 -1.39 -16.66
C SER A 97 -5.08 -2.21 -17.86
#